data_AF-A0A953SJU8-F1
#
_entry.id   AF-A0A953SJU8-F1
#
_cell.length_a   1.000
_cell.length_b   1.000
_cell.length_c   1.000
_cell.angle_alpha   90.00
_cell.angle_beta   90.00
_cell.angle_gamma   90.00
#
_symmetry.space_group_name_H-M   'P 1'
#
loop_
_entity.id
_entity.type
_entity.pdbx_description
1 polymer ?
#
loop_
_entity_poly.entity_id
_entity_poly.type
_entity_poly.pdbx_seq_one_letter_code
_entity_poly.pdbx_strand_id
1 'polypeptide(L)' 'MSYAIEFADEQLDLLPERAVWWPARRTLLVADLHLGKPASFRSAGAPVPEQVTGADLARLSSLIKTQHAQRVIVLGDLA' A
#
# COMPACT_ATOMS: atom_id res chain seq x y z
N MET A 1 11.90 -9.06 -7.06
CA MET A 1 11.34 -10.05 -8.00
C MET A 1 9.93 -10.34 -7.55
N SER A 2 8.94 -10.21 -8.43
CA SER A 2 7.53 -10.53 -8.13
C SER A 2 7.27 -12.02 -8.34
N TYR A 3 6.20 -12.53 -7.74
CA TYR A 3 5.76 -13.92 -7.90
C TYR A 3 4.32 -13.95 -8.39
N ALA A 4 4.08 -14.52 -9.57
CA ALA A 4 2.75 -14.60 -10.15
C ALA A 4 1.99 -15.83 -9.61
N ILE A 5 0.71 -15.63 -9.27
CA ILE A 5 -0.22 -16.68 -8.90
C ILE A 5 -1.50 -16.58 -9.72
N GLU A 6 -2.18 -17.70 -9.89
CA GLU A 6 -3.57 -17.74 -10.35
C GLU A 6 -4.49 -17.93 -9.15
N PHE A 7 -5.51 -17.06 -9.05
CA PHE A 7 -6.52 -17.16 -8.01
C PHE A 7 -7.87 -16.76 -8.58
N ALA A 8 -8.88 -17.62 -8.44
CA ALA A 8 -10.23 -17.40 -8.96
C ALA A 8 -10.24 -16.94 -10.44
N ASP A 9 -9.48 -17.65 -11.28
CA ASP A 9 -9.32 -17.38 -12.72
C ASP A 9 -8.70 -16.02 -13.07
N GLU A 10 -8.02 -15.37 -12.10
CA GLU A 10 -7.35 -14.09 -12.27
C GLU A 10 -5.85 -14.22 -11.96
N GLN A 11 -5.00 -13.60 -12.78
CA GLN A 11 -3.57 -13.49 -12.49
C GLN A 11 -3.32 -12.37 -11.49
N LEU A 12 -2.60 -12.70 -10.42
CA LEU A 12 -2.17 -11.76 -9.39
C LEU A 12 -0.65 -11.83 -9.23
N ASP A 13 0.02 -10.67 -9.27
CA ASP A 13 1.46 -10.58 -9.05
C ASP A 13 1.74 -10.14 -7.61
N LEU A 14 2.32 -11.02 -6.81
CA LEU A 14 2.75 -10.72 -5.44
C LEU A 14 4.05 -9.92 -5.51
N LEU A 15 4.01 -8.68 -5.00
CA LEU A 15 5.12 -7.76 -5.03
C LEU A 15 5.89 -7.81 -3.70
N PRO A 16 7.24 -7.80 -3.71
CA PRO A 16 8.05 -7.79 -2.49
C PRO A 16 7.81 -6.54 -1.64
N GLU A 17 7.30 -5.48 -2.24
CA GLU A 17 6.89 -4.24 -1.60
C GLU A 17 5.57 -4.36 -0.83
N ARG A 18 5.20 -5.54 -0.28
CA ARG A 18 3.97 -5.74 0.52
C ARG A 18 2.70 -5.24 -0.21
N ALA A 19 2.56 -5.62 -1.47
CA ALA A 19 1.41 -5.27 -2.30
C ALA A 19 1.09 -6.41 -3.28
N VAL A 20 -0.10 -6.39 -3.86
CA VAL A 20 -0.48 -7.30 -4.95
C VAL A 20 -0.91 -6.47 -6.14
N TRP A 21 -0.34 -6.75 -7.30
CA TRP A 21 -0.76 -6.15 -8.56
C TRP A 21 -1.75 -7.07 -9.27
N TRP A 22 -2.87 -6.48 -9.71
CA TRP A 22 -3.91 -7.15 -10.47
C TRP A 22 -3.98 -6.54 -11.88
N PRO A 23 -3.27 -7.12 -12.87
CA PRO A 23 -3.10 -6.54 -14.20
C PRO A 23 -4.43 -6.33 -14.93
N ALA A 24 -5.30 -7.35 -14.92
CA ALA A 24 -6.59 -7.34 -15.63
C ALA A 24 -7.49 -6.17 -15.22
N ARG A 25 -7.36 -5.71 -13.97
CA ARG A 25 -8.16 -4.60 -13.41
C ARG A 25 -7.37 -3.32 -13.22
N ARG A 26 -6.11 -3.29 -13.63
CA ARG A 26 -5.17 -2.20 -13.38
C ARG A 26 -5.21 -1.72 -11.93
N THR A 27 -5.31 -2.67 -10.99
CA THR A 27 -5.61 -2.40 -9.58
C THR A 27 -4.45 -2.84 -8.69
N LEU A 28 -4.03 -1.96 -7.77
CA LEU A 28 -3.08 -2.28 -6.73
C LEU A 28 -3.83 -2.59 -5.42
N LEU A 29 -3.57 -3.75 -4.84
CA LEU A 29 -4.09 -4.17 -3.55
C LEU A 29 -3.00 -3.95 -2.50
N VAL A 30 -3.32 -3.28 -1.40
CA VAL A 30 -2.41 -3.06 -0.27
C VAL A 30 -3.13 -3.33 1.06
N ALA A 31 -2.38 -3.72 2.08
CA ALA A 31 -2.87 -3.91 3.43
C ALA A 31 -1.96 -3.17 4.42
N ASP A 32 -2.49 -2.85 5.61
CA ASP A 32 -1.77 -2.29 6.75
C ASP A 32 -0.98 -1.03 6.39
N LEU A 33 -1.65 -0.06 5.77
CA LEU A 33 -1.08 1.27 5.60
C LEU A 33 -1.14 1.95 6.97
N HIS A 34 0.01 2.07 7.65
CA HIS A 34 0.13 2.74 8.94
C HIS A 34 0.04 4.26 8.75
N LEU A 35 -1.12 4.72 8.26
CA LEU A 35 -1.44 6.13 8.05
C LEU A 35 -1.82 6.84 9.36
N GLY A 36 -1.68 6.15 10.49
CA GLY A 36 -1.97 6.61 11.84
C GLY A 36 -1.50 8.02 12.15
N LYS A 37 -2.46 8.93 11.98
CA LYS A 37 -2.62 10.28 12.53
C LYS A 37 -1.36 10.95 13.12
N PRO A 38 -0.46 11.50 12.29
CA PRO A 38 0.45 12.54 12.75
C PRO A 38 -0.30 13.78 13.32
N ALA A 39 -1.59 13.93 12.98
CA ALA A 39 -2.44 15.04 13.43
C ALA A 39 -3.00 14.85 14.85
N SER A 40 -3.39 13.64 15.27
CA SER A 40 -3.99 13.41 16.60
C SER A 40 -2.96 13.22 17.71
N PHE A 41 -1.75 12.74 17.40
CA PHE A 41 -0.66 12.70 18.38
C PHE A 41 -0.04 14.09 18.62
N ARG A 42 -0.03 14.97 17.61
CA ARG A 42 0.34 16.39 17.80
C ARG A 42 -0.57 17.12 18.79
N SER A 43 -1.88 16.84 18.79
CA SER A 43 -2.80 17.42 19.78
C SER A 43 -2.59 16.90 21.21
N ALA A 44 -1.87 15.78 21.39
CA ALA A 44 -1.64 15.14 22.69
C ALA A 44 -0.20 15.31 23.22
N GLY A 45 0.68 16.04 22.53
CA GLY A 45 2.06 16.30 22.98
C GLY A 45 2.99 15.08 23.01
N ALA A 46 2.57 13.95 22.43
CA ALA A 46 3.38 12.74 22.34
C ALA A 46 4.31 12.80 21.11
N PRO A 47 5.57 12.33 21.21
CA PRO A 47 6.47 12.26 20.07
C PRO A 47 5.86 11.34 18.99
N VAL A 48 5.53 11.93 17.84
CA VAL A 48 5.07 11.19 16.67
C VAL A 48 6.30 10.53 16.03
N PRO A 49 6.30 9.21 15.79
CA PRO A 49 7.29 8.60 14.92
C PRO A 49 7.01 9.07 13.47
N GLU A 50 7.55 10.22 13.08
CA GLU A 50 7.42 10.77 11.72
C GLU A 50 7.98 9.81 10.64
N GLN A 51 8.86 8.89 11.04
CA GLN A 51 9.58 8.03 10.12
C GLN A 51 8.75 6.91 9.47
N VAL A 52 7.61 6.49 10.05
CA VAL A 52 6.87 5.31 9.55
C VAL A 52 5.94 5.65 8.38
N THR A 53 5.26 6.81 8.41
CA THR A 53 4.26 7.18 7.39
C THR A 53 4.88 7.61 6.04
N GLY A 54 6.06 8.24 6.05
CA GLY A 54 6.70 8.74 4.82
C GLY A 54 7.20 7.63 3.89
N ALA A 55 7.79 6.57 4.47
CA ALA A 55 8.32 5.45 3.70
C ALA A 55 7.21 4.64 3.03
N ASP A 56 6.09 4.41 3.73
CA ASP A 56 4.94 3.69 3.17
C ASP A 56 4.25 4.48 2.05
N LEU A 57 4.10 5.79 2.21
CA LEU A 57 3.56 6.64 1.14
C LEU A 57 4.49 6.71 -0.08
N ALA A 58 5.80 6.78 0.13
CA ALA A 58 6.78 6.75 -0.96
C ALA A 58 6.76 5.41 -1.71
N ARG A 59 6.70 4.29 -0.98
CA ARG A 59 6.53 2.95 -1.54
C ARG A 59 5.25 2.85 -2.37
N LEU A 60 4.12 3.27 -1.81
CA LEU A 60 2.83 3.26 -2.51
C LEU A 60 2.86 4.13 -3.78
N SER A 61 3.41 5.35 -3.70
CA SER A 61 3.55 6.26 -4.85
C SER A 61 4.42 5.66 -5.95
N SER A 62 5.51 5.00 -5.59
CA SER A 62 6.37 4.28 -6.54
C SER A 62 5.60 3.16 -7.24
N LEU A 63 4.89 2.31 -6.48
CA LEU A 63 4.12 1.18 -7.03
C LEU A 63 3.00 1.63 -7.98
N ILE A 64 2.29 2.70 -7.65
CA ILE A 64 1.24 3.26 -8.52
C ILE A 64 1.84 3.69 -9.86
N LYS A 65 3.02 4.34 -9.83
CA LYS A 65 3.72 4.80 -11.04
C LYS A 65 4.27 3.65 -11.86
N THR A 66 4.95 2.69 -11.23
CA THR A 66 5.63 1.59 -11.94
C THR A 66 4.64 0.60 -12.54
N GLN A 67 3.53 0.32 -11.87
CA GLN A 67 2.50 -0.59 -12.35
C GLN A 67 1.42 0.10 -13.19
N HIS A 68 1.47 1.44 -13.32
CA HIS A 68 0.44 2.25 -13.95
C HIS A 68 -0.98 1.93 -13.43
N ALA A 69 -1.08 1.77 -12.11
CA ALA A 69 -2.32 1.45 -11.42
C ALA A 69 -3.34 2.58 -11.59
N GLN A 70 -4.57 2.23 -11.94
CA GLN A 70 -5.69 3.17 -12.05
C GLN A 70 -6.60 3.14 -10.81
N ARG A 71 -6.45 2.12 -9.99
CA ARG A 71 -7.21 1.92 -8.76
C ARG A 71 -6.30 1.37 -7.68
N VAL A 72 -6.49 1.83 -6.45
CA VAL A 72 -5.88 1.27 -5.26
C VAL A 72 -7.00 0.81 -4.34
N ILE A 73 -6.90 -0.41 -3.83
CA ILE A 73 -7.82 -0.94 -2.81
C ILE A 73 -6.99 -1.24 -1.57
N VAL A 74 -7.43 -0.67 -0.44
CA VAL A 74 -6.84 -0.94 0.87
C VAL A 74 -7.69 -2.00 1.56
N LEU A 75 -7.10 -3.14 1.86
CA LEU A 75 -7.79 -4.34 2.37
C LEU A 75 -7.97 -4.35 3.90
N GLY A 76 -7.48 -3.32 4.60
CA GLY A 76 -7.57 -3.20 6.05
C GLY A 76 -6.53 -2.24 6.61
N ASP A 77 -6.79 -1.82 7.85
CA ASP A 77 -5.98 -0.95 8.72
C ASP A 77 -5.40 0.32 8.07
N LEU A 78 -6.07 1.44 8.32
CA LEU A 78 -5.62 2.81 8.01
C LEU A 78 -5.24 3.57 9.30
N ALA A 79 -5.19 2.88 10.44
CA ALA A 79 -5.26 3.49 11.77
C ALA A 79 -3.94 4.04 12.30
#